data_AF-A0A935Z8H6-F1
#
_entry.id   AF-A0A935Z8H6-F1
#
_cell.length_a   1.000
_cell.length_b   1.000
_cell.length_c   1.000
_cell.angle_alpha   90.00
_cell.angle_beta   90.00
_cell.angle_gamma   90.00
#
_symmetry.space_group_name_H-M   'P 1'
#
loop_
_entity.id
_entity.type
_entity.pdbx_description
1 polymer ?
#
loop_
_entity_poly.entity_id
_entity_poly.type
_entity_poly.pdbx_seq_one_letter_code
_entity_poly.pdbx_strand_id
1 'polypeptide(L)'
;MAKEEKSGYAWAVSGMVALLSGRKVAGLGMFAKGLFALEEGWRQKHPDFNGGLAERWQEATEFYEATHRHKVNRWLHMAGIPLIVGGAVGLLAAKPLRPVWMVSAGSFAFGWTLNIVGHSVFEKNAPAFKDDPLSFIAGPVWDLQQVFGKPKKAEASPSAAHPHGTNGVVAQA
;
A
#
# COMPACT_ATOMS: atom_id res chain seq x y z
N MET A 1 -13.04 -9.61 10.20
CA MET A 1 -11.85 -8.79 10.53
C MET A 1 -11.49 -8.98 11.98
N ALA A 2 -10.22 -9.30 12.25
CA ALA A 2 -9.70 -9.40 13.62
C ALA A 2 -9.78 -8.03 14.31
N LYS A 3 -9.78 -8.03 15.66
CA LYS A 3 -9.87 -6.79 16.44
C LYS A 3 -8.74 -5.81 16.10
N GLU A 4 -7.53 -6.34 15.91
CA GLU A 4 -6.34 -5.52 15.64
C GLU A 4 -6.31 -4.96 14.23
N GLU A 5 -6.86 -5.67 13.26
CA GLU A 5 -7.06 -5.16 11.91
C GLU A 5 -8.02 -3.95 11.90
N LYS A 6 -9.18 -4.06 12.56
CA LYS A 6 -10.14 -2.93 12.66
C LYS A 6 -9.51 -1.71 13.35
N SER A 7 -8.74 -1.96 14.41
CA SER A 7 -7.99 -0.94 15.14
C SER A 7 -6.93 -0.29 14.25
N GLY A 8 -6.17 -1.10 13.50
CA GLY A 8 -5.13 -0.65 12.58
C GLY A 8 -5.65 0.28 11.50
N TYR A 9 -6.76 -0.07 10.85
CA TYR A 9 -7.43 0.82 9.89
C TYR A 9 -7.87 2.14 10.52
N ALA A 10 -8.49 2.08 11.71
CA ALA A 10 -8.94 3.28 12.40
C ALA A 10 -7.77 4.23 12.70
N TRP A 11 -6.63 3.70 13.18
CA TRP A 11 -5.42 4.47 13.44
C TRP A 11 -4.79 5.04 12.16
N ALA A 12 -4.69 4.24 11.09
CA ALA A 12 -4.13 4.70 9.82
C ALA A 12 -4.95 5.84 9.23
N VAL A 13 -6.27 5.68 9.14
CA VAL A 13 -7.19 6.72 8.62
C VAL A 13 -7.16 7.96 9.52
N SER A 14 -7.20 7.79 10.83
CA SER A 14 -7.10 8.92 11.77
C SER A 14 -5.77 9.67 11.63
N GLY A 15 -4.68 8.95 11.37
CA GLY A 15 -3.37 9.52 11.06
C GLY A 15 -3.38 10.39 9.81
N MET A 16 -3.98 9.90 8.72
CA MET A 16 -4.13 10.65 7.48
C MET A 16 -4.98 11.90 7.67
N VAL A 17 -6.12 11.80 8.38
CA VAL A 17 -6.99 12.96 8.67
C VAL A 17 -6.29 13.98 9.56
N ALA A 18 -5.53 13.54 10.57
CA ALA A 18 -4.75 14.43 11.40
C ALA A 18 -3.64 15.13 10.60
N LEU A 19 -2.98 14.44 9.67
CA LEU A 19 -2.00 15.05 8.77
C LEU A 19 -2.66 16.10 7.86
N LEU A 20 -3.80 15.78 7.27
CA LEU A 20 -4.61 16.68 6.44
C LEU A 20 -5.28 17.83 7.22
N SER A 21 -5.25 17.83 8.55
CA SER A 21 -5.65 18.96 9.38
C SER A 21 -4.46 19.76 9.93
N GLY A 22 -3.25 19.44 9.48
CA GLY A 22 -2.01 20.12 9.89
C GLY A 22 -1.42 19.62 11.21
N ARG A 23 -2.01 18.59 11.83
CA ARG A 23 -1.53 17.97 13.09
C ARG A 23 -0.45 16.92 12.79
N LYS A 24 0.71 17.37 12.29
CA LYS A 24 1.77 16.52 11.73
C LYS A 24 2.24 15.40 12.65
N VAL A 25 2.63 15.71 13.90
CA VAL A 25 3.16 14.73 14.86
C VAL A 25 2.11 13.69 15.22
N ALA A 26 0.89 14.13 15.54
CA ALA A 26 -0.21 13.23 15.83
C ALA A 26 -0.57 12.37 14.60
N GLY A 27 -0.56 12.96 13.40
CA GLY A 27 -0.83 12.26 12.15
C GLY A 27 0.17 11.14 11.87
N LEU A 28 1.47 11.44 11.98
CA LEU A 28 2.52 10.43 11.80
C LEU A 28 2.46 9.34 12.87
N GLY A 29 2.27 9.71 14.14
CA GLY A 29 2.20 8.73 15.24
C GLY A 29 1.02 7.77 15.09
N MET A 30 -0.17 8.29 14.78
CA MET A 30 -1.36 7.46 14.55
C MET A 30 -1.22 6.61 13.29
N PHE A 31 -0.66 7.15 12.21
CA PHE A 31 -0.45 6.39 10.98
C PHE A 31 0.53 5.23 11.19
N ALA A 32 1.68 5.49 11.85
CA ALA A 32 2.67 4.47 12.18
C ALA A 32 2.05 3.38 13.06
N LYS A 33 1.31 3.76 14.11
CA LYS A 33 0.58 2.82 14.96
C LYS A 33 -0.40 1.95 14.14
N GLY A 34 -1.09 2.56 13.17
CA GLY A 34 -1.97 1.85 12.25
C GLY A 34 -1.24 0.79 11.43
N LEU A 35 -0.09 1.13 10.82
CA LEU A 35 0.72 0.19 10.05
C LEU A 35 1.21 -1.00 10.91
N PHE A 36 1.68 -0.75 12.13
CA PHE A 36 2.11 -1.83 13.03
C PHE A 36 0.97 -2.76 13.41
N ALA A 37 -0.20 -2.22 13.78
CA ALA A 37 -1.37 -3.03 14.13
C ALA A 37 -1.90 -3.83 12.92
N LEU A 38 -1.81 -3.27 11.71
CA LEU A 38 -2.17 -3.97 10.49
C LEU A 38 -1.20 -5.12 10.19
N GLU A 39 0.12 -4.92 10.30
CA GLU A 39 1.11 -5.98 10.12
C GLU A 39 0.97 -7.09 11.18
N GLU A 40 0.71 -6.72 12.43
CA GLU A 40 0.41 -7.70 13.50
C GLU A 40 -0.85 -8.51 13.15
N GLY A 41 -1.91 -7.83 12.71
CA GLY A 41 -3.14 -8.48 12.27
C GLY A 41 -2.95 -9.39 11.05
N TRP A 42 -2.05 -9.03 10.13
CA TRP A 42 -1.67 -9.88 9.00
C TRP A 42 -0.97 -11.15 9.49
N ARG A 43 0.03 -11.03 10.39
CA ARG A 43 0.75 -12.19 10.94
C ARG A 43 -0.15 -13.13 11.75
N GLN A 44 -1.10 -12.58 12.50
CA GLN A 44 -2.09 -13.39 13.22
C GLN A 44 -2.98 -14.23 12.29
N LYS A 45 -3.26 -13.74 11.07
CA LYS A 45 -4.01 -14.48 10.03
C LYS A 45 -3.15 -15.49 9.27
N HIS A 46 -1.84 -15.37 9.33
CA HIS A 46 -0.87 -16.26 8.68
C HIS A 46 0.01 -16.94 9.73
N PRO A 47 -0.56 -17.79 10.62
CA PRO A 47 0.19 -18.44 11.69
C PRO A 47 1.30 -19.37 11.17
N ASP A 48 1.16 -19.82 9.92
CA ASP A 48 2.11 -20.69 9.24
C ASP A 48 3.34 -19.90 8.74
N PHE A 49 3.22 -18.58 8.62
CA PHE A 49 4.30 -17.70 8.17
C PHE A 49 5.27 -17.41 9.31
N ASN A 50 6.44 -18.06 9.28
CA ASN A 50 7.52 -17.87 10.24
C ASN A 50 8.72 -17.10 9.66
N GLY A 51 8.52 -16.44 8.50
CA GLY A 51 9.56 -15.72 7.77
C GLY A 51 9.95 -14.38 8.42
N GLY A 52 11.18 -13.95 8.13
CA GLY A 52 11.70 -12.64 8.51
C GLY A 52 11.18 -11.52 7.59
N LEU A 53 11.88 -10.40 7.59
CA LEU A 53 11.49 -9.23 6.79
C LEU A 53 11.67 -9.48 5.28
N ALA A 54 12.70 -10.24 4.88
CA ALA A 54 12.99 -10.51 3.47
C ALA A 54 11.90 -11.38 2.82
N GLU A 55 11.49 -12.45 3.50
CA GLU A 55 10.41 -13.34 3.07
C GLU A 55 9.08 -12.58 3.07
N ARG A 56 8.85 -11.75 4.07
CA ARG A 56 7.64 -10.91 4.16
C ARG A 56 7.57 -9.91 3.01
N TRP A 57 8.71 -9.36 2.60
CA TRP A 57 8.84 -8.47 1.45
C TRP A 57 8.54 -9.19 0.14
N GLN A 58 9.03 -10.41 -0.03
CA GLN A 58 8.73 -11.24 -1.21
C GLN A 58 7.23 -11.51 -1.31
N GLU A 59 6.61 -11.97 -0.22
CA GLU A 59 5.17 -12.20 -0.14
C GLU A 59 4.36 -10.94 -0.54
N ALA A 60 4.72 -9.78 0.03
CA ALA A 60 4.04 -8.52 -0.27
C ALA A 60 4.19 -8.09 -1.74
N THR A 61 5.35 -8.37 -2.34
CA THR A 61 5.64 -8.03 -3.74
C THR A 61 4.86 -8.95 -4.69
N GLU A 62 4.85 -10.25 -4.41
CA GLU A 62 4.10 -11.25 -5.18
C GLU A 62 2.59 -10.99 -5.09
N PHE A 63 2.09 -10.69 -3.89
CA PHE A 63 0.71 -10.30 -3.68
C PHE A 63 0.37 -9.03 -4.47
N TYR A 64 1.22 -8.00 -4.41
CA TYR A 64 1.03 -6.76 -5.16
C TYR A 64 0.94 -7.01 -6.68
N GLU A 65 1.87 -7.81 -7.23
CA GLU A 65 1.86 -8.15 -8.65
C GLU A 65 0.60 -8.93 -9.04
N ALA A 66 0.16 -9.85 -8.19
CA ALA A 66 -1.04 -10.65 -8.42
C ALA A 66 -2.32 -9.79 -8.44
N THR A 67 -2.40 -8.73 -7.63
CA THR A 67 -3.58 -7.87 -7.51
C THR A 67 -3.58 -6.64 -8.42
N HIS A 68 -2.47 -6.35 -9.11
CA HIS A 68 -2.36 -5.22 -10.05
C HIS A 68 -1.97 -5.73 -11.43
N ARG A 69 -2.93 -6.18 -12.23
CA ARG A 69 -2.67 -6.73 -13.57
C ARG A 69 -3.15 -5.82 -14.69
N HIS A 70 -4.16 -5.00 -14.44
CA HIS A 70 -4.74 -4.14 -15.46
C HIS A 70 -3.80 -2.97 -15.80
N LYS A 71 -3.49 -2.80 -17.09
CA LYS A 71 -2.55 -1.77 -17.56
C LYS A 71 -2.93 -0.36 -17.13
N VAL A 72 -4.23 -0.04 -17.16
CA VAL A 72 -4.72 1.28 -16.74
C VAL A 72 -4.60 1.48 -15.24
N ASN A 73 -4.82 0.44 -14.43
CA ASN A 73 -4.62 0.52 -12.98
C ASN A 73 -3.15 0.80 -12.65
N ARG A 74 -2.23 0.05 -13.27
CA ARG A 74 -0.78 0.30 -13.13
C ARG A 74 -0.39 1.72 -13.54
N TRP A 75 -0.93 2.24 -14.64
CA TRP A 75 -0.65 3.61 -15.06
C TRP A 75 -1.20 4.65 -14.08
N LEU A 76 -2.43 4.46 -13.58
CA LEU A 76 -3.02 5.32 -12.56
C LEU A 76 -2.20 5.31 -11.27
N HIS A 77 -1.68 4.15 -10.84
CA HIS A 77 -0.74 4.04 -9.73
C HIS A 77 0.58 4.75 -9.99
N MET A 78 1.16 4.56 -11.17
CA MET A 78 2.41 5.21 -11.56
C MET A 78 2.31 6.74 -11.58
N ALA A 79 1.13 7.30 -11.86
CA ALA A 79 0.84 8.72 -11.73
C ALA A 79 0.47 9.13 -10.30
N GLY A 80 -0.36 8.35 -9.62
CA GLY A 80 -0.92 8.66 -8.32
C GLY A 80 0.08 8.55 -7.17
N ILE A 81 0.99 7.56 -7.19
CA ILE A 81 2.01 7.36 -6.16
C ILE A 81 2.93 8.59 -6.02
N PRO A 82 3.53 9.15 -7.10
CA PRO A 82 4.30 10.38 -7.00
C PRO A 82 3.51 11.56 -6.41
N LEU A 83 2.22 11.70 -6.77
CA LEU A 83 1.35 12.74 -6.24
C LEU A 83 1.06 12.58 -4.74
N ILE A 84 0.86 11.34 -4.29
CA ILE A 84 0.69 11.00 -2.86
C ILE A 84 1.98 11.28 -2.11
N VAL A 85 3.12 10.79 -2.59
CA VAL A 85 4.42 10.96 -1.90
C VAL A 85 4.79 12.44 -1.84
N GLY A 86 4.74 13.15 -2.97
CA GLY A 86 5.03 14.59 -3.03
C GLY A 86 4.05 15.41 -2.19
N GLY A 87 2.76 15.09 -2.25
CA GLY A 87 1.73 15.71 -1.41
C GLY A 87 1.97 15.49 0.08
N ALA A 88 2.33 14.27 0.50
CA ALA A 88 2.65 13.95 1.89
C ALA A 88 3.89 14.73 2.38
N VAL A 89 4.95 14.79 1.57
CA VAL A 89 6.15 15.58 1.86
C VAL A 89 5.78 17.06 2.03
N GLY A 90 4.97 17.61 1.13
CA GLY A 90 4.51 18.99 1.21
C GLY A 90 3.63 19.28 2.43
N LEU A 91 2.72 18.36 2.80
CA LEU A 91 1.92 18.45 4.02
C LEU A 91 2.79 18.47 5.29
N LEU A 92 3.89 17.71 5.29
CA LEU A 92 4.84 17.65 6.40
C LEU A 92 5.79 18.85 6.44
N ALA A 93 6.24 19.35 5.30
CA ALA A 93 7.20 20.45 5.22
C ALA A 93 6.54 21.83 5.37
N ALA A 94 5.39 22.06 4.73
CA ALA A 94 4.75 23.37 4.67
C ALA A 94 3.96 23.71 5.95
N LYS A 95 3.79 25.01 6.23
CA LYS A 95 2.91 25.48 7.31
C LYS A 95 1.44 25.23 6.93
N PRO A 96 0.60 24.70 7.83
CA PRO A 96 -0.82 24.44 7.54
C PRO A 96 -1.55 25.65 6.98
N LEU A 97 -2.52 25.42 6.09
CA LEU A 97 -3.37 26.42 5.43
C LEU A 97 -2.64 27.46 4.56
N ARG A 98 -1.33 27.31 4.32
CA ARG A 98 -0.60 28.12 3.34
C ARG A 98 -0.78 27.56 1.92
N PRO A 99 -0.58 28.37 0.86
CA PRO A 99 -0.79 27.93 -0.52
C PRO A 99 -0.07 26.61 -0.86
N VAL A 100 1.21 26.49 -0.47
CA VAL A 100 1.98 25.25 -0.69
C VAL A 100 1.34 24.05 0.02
N TRP A 101 0.88 24.23 1.25
CA TRP A 101 0.22 23.16 2.00
C TRP A 101 -1.11 22.77 1.36
N MET A 102 -1.91 23.73 0.87
CA MET A 102 -3.18 23.46 0.18
C MET A 102 -2.97 22.73 -1.15
N VAL A 103 -1.97 23.14 -1.93
CA VAL A 103 -1.57 22.42 -3.17
C VAL A 103 -1.11 21.01 -2.83
N SER A 104 -0.35 20.85 -1.75
CA SER A 104 0.12 19.53 -1.29
C SER A 104 -1.04 18.63 -0.83
N ALA A 105 -2.01 19.18 -0.11
CA ALA A 105 -3.22 18.49 0.28
C ALA A 105 -4.05 18.06 -0.94
N GLY A 106 -4.21 18.95 -1.93
CA GLY A 106 -4.87 18.66 -3.19
C GLY A 106 -4.17 17.56 -3.99
N SER A 107 -2.84 17.64 -4.13
CA SER A 107 -2.01 16.61 -4.76
C SER A 107 -2.15 15.26 -4.06
N PHE A 108 -2.09 15.25 -2.73
CA PHE A 108 -2.23 14.05 -1.92
C PHE A 108 -3.61 13.39 -2.14
N ALA A 109 -4.70 14.16 -2.03
CA ALA A 109 -6.06 13.67 -2.22
C ALA A 109 -6.32 13.21 -3.65
N PHE A 110 -5.81 13.94 -4.65
CA PHE A 110 -5.96 13.58 -6.05
C PHE A 110 -5.21 12.30 -6.40
N GLY A 111 -3.97 12.14 -5.92
CA GLY A 111 -3.21 10.90 -6.12
C GLY A 111 -3.90 9.68 -5.51
N TRP A 112 -4.46 9.80 -4.30
CA TRP A 112 -5.29 8.75 -3.70
C TRP A 112 -6.52 8.43 -4.53
N THR A 113 -7.17 9.45 -5.09
CA THR A 113 -8.34 9.28 -5.97
C THR A 113 -7.98 8.45 -7.21
N LEU A 114 -6.85 8.75 -7.86
CA LEU A 114 -6.38 7.98 -9.02
C LEU A 114 -6.17 6.50 -8.68
N ASN A 115 -5.47 6.20 -7.59
CA ASN A 115 -5.19 4.81 -7.17
C ASN A 115 -6.49 4.06 -6.81
N ILE A 116 -7.39 4.70 -6.05
CA ILE A 116 -8.68 4.10 -5.68
C ILE A 116 -9.56 3.84 -6.92
N VAL A 117 -9.59 4.76 -7.88
CA VAL A 117 -10.30 4.58 -9.17
C VAL A 117 -9.68 3.43 -9.96
N GLY A 118 -8.35 3.34 -10.01
CA GLY A 118 -7.62 2.22 -10.59
C GLY A 118 -8.13 0.86 -10.09
N HIS A 119 -8.09 0.68 -8.77
CA HIS A 119 -8.56 -0.54 -8.11
C HIS A 119 -10.06 -0.81 -8.33
N SER A 120 -10.91 0.19 -8.09
CA SER A 120 -12.36 0.01 -8.09
C SER A 120 -12.95 -0.20 -9.49
N VAL A 121 -12.47 0.52 -10.50
CA VAL A 121 -13.05 0.49 -11.85
C VAL A 121 -12.41 -0.60 -12.71
N PHE A 122 -11.08 -0.76 -12.63
CA PHE A 122 -10.33 -1.60 -13.56
C PHE A 122 -9.98 -2.97 -12.99
N GLU A 123 -9.48 -3.04 -11.76
CA GLU A 123 -9.19 -4.34 -11.12
C GLU A 123 -10.44 -4.97 -10.49
N LYS A 124 -11.42 -4.14 -10.12
CA LYS A 124 -12.62 -4.53 -9.37
C LYS A 124 -12.29 -5.26 -8.06
N ASN A 125 -11.14 -4.92 -7.45
CA ASN A 125 -10.71 -5.41 -6.16
C ASN A 125 -10.56 -4.26 -5.17
N ALA A 126 -10.42 -4.61 -3.89
CA ALA A 126 -10.08 -3.63 -2.88
C ALA A 126 -8.59 -3.26 -3.03
N PRO A 127 -8.17 -2.06 -2.58
CA PRO A 127 -6.75 -1.70 -2.55
C PRO A 127 -5.91 -2.76 -1.83
N ALA A 128 -4.82 -3.22 -2.44
CA ALA A 128 -4.04 -4.37 -1.96
C ALA A 128 -3.55 -4.22 -0.51
N PHE A 129 -3.23 -3.00 -0.09
CA PHE A 129 -2.78 -2.72 1.27
C PHE A 129 -3.82 -3.04 2.36
N LYS A 130 -5.09 -3.27 1.97
CA LYS A 130 -6.11 -3.74 2.90
C LYS A 130 -5.86 -5.18 3.33
N ASP A 131 -5.48 -6.02 2.38
CA ASP A 131 -5.28 -7.44 2.65
C ASP A 131 -3.83 -7.72 3.05
N ASP A 132 -2.86 -7.02 2.47
CA ASP A 132 -1.44 -7.07 2.83
C ASP A 132 -0.89 -5.65 3.11
N PRO A 133 -0.70 -5.25 4.38
CA PRO A 133 -0.24 -3.91 4.73
C PRO A 133 1.13 -3.52 4.17
N LEU A 134 2.04 -4.49 4.00
CA LEU A 134 3.38 -4.23 3.48
C LEU A 134 3.36 -3.97 1.98
N SER A 135 2.33 -4.44 1.26
CA SER A 135 2.13 -4.11 -0.16
C SER A 135 1.98 -2.60 -0.40
N PHE A 136 1.61 -1.82 0.63
CA PHE A 136 1.60 -0.35 0.58
C PHE A 136 2.97 0.25 0.23
N ILE A 137 4.06 -0.39 0.70
CA ILE A 137 5.44 0.04 0.44
C ILE A 137 6.05 -0.77 -0.70
N ALA A 138 5.77 -2.08 -0.76
CA ALA A 138 6.31 -2.96 -1.80
C ALA A 138 5.89 -2.51 -3.20
N GLY A 139 4.63 -2.09 -3.37
CA GLY A 139 4.09 -1.59 -4.65
C GLY A 139 4.88 -0.42 -5.24
N PRO A 140 4.99 0.72 -4.53
CA PRO A 140 5.81 1.86 -4.98
C PRO A 140 7.25 1.52 -5.33
N VAL A 141 7.89 0.63 -4.55
CA VAL A 141 9.28 0.21 -4.82
C VAL A 141 9.35 -0.63 -6.09
N TRP A 142 8.42 -1.55 -6.28
CA TRP A 142 8.33 -2.38 -7.48
C TRP A 142 8.03 -1.55 -8.74
N ASP A 143 7.08 -0.61 -8.67
CA ASP A 143 6.78 0.31 -9.77
C ASP A 143 8.00 1.14 -10.16
N LEU A 144 8.75 1.66 -9.17
CA LEU A 144 10.00 2.38 -9.42
C LEU A 144 11.05 1.50 -10.09
N GLN A 145 11.17 0.23 -9.67
CA GLN A 145 12.06 -0.74 -10.29
C GLN A 145 11.67 -1.06 -11.73
N GLN A 146 10.38 -1.04 -12.10
CA GLN A 146 9.99 -1.22 -13.49
C GLN A 146 10.34 -0.03 -14.38
N VAL A 147 10.26 1.19 -13.84
CA VAL A 147 10.55 2.41 -14.61
C VAL A 147 12.06 2.65 -14.74
N PHE A 148 12.82 2.40 -13.68
CA PHE A 148 14.25 2.75 -13.60
C PHE A 148 15.19 1.54 -13.51
N GLY A 149 14.66 0.33 -13.35
CA GLY A 149 15.46 -0.88 -13.28
C GLY A 149 16.06 -1.21 -14.63
N LYS A 150 17.30 -1.71 -14.61
CA LYS A 150 17.92 -2.33 -15.78
C LYS A 150 17.08 -3.56 -16.16
N PRO A 151 16.89 -3.87 -17.47
CA PRO A 151 16.22 -5.09 -17.87
C PRO A 151 16.93 -6.27 -17.23
N LYS A 152 16.24 -7.01 -16.35
CA LYS A 152 16.79 -8.23 -15.76
C LYS A 152 17.00 -9.23 -16.89
N LYS A 153 18.23 -9.73 -17.04
CA LYS A 153 18.48 -10.95 -17.79
C LYS A 153 17.64 -12.04 -17.12
N ALA A 154 16.92 -12.85 -17.89
CA ALA A 154 16.07 -13.91 -17.37
C ALA A 154 16.92 -14.93 -16.59
N GLU A 155 17.15 -14.66 -15.32
CA GLU A 155 17.61 -15.65 -14.36
C GLU A 155 16.35 -16.38 -13.93
N ALA A 156 16.29 -17.66 -14.27
CA ALA A 156 15.26 -18.55 -13.79
C ALA A 156 15.22 -18.43 -12.26
N SER A 157 14.14 -17.84 -11.72
CA SER A 157 13.86 -17.94 -10.30
C SER A 157 13.98 -19.42 -9.92
N PRO A 158 14.74 -19.77 -8.87
CA PRO A 158 14.66 -21.12 -8.35
C PRO A 158 13.20 -21.35 -8.02
N SER A 159 12.61 -22.33 -8.68
CA SER A 159 11.35 -22.93 -8.29
C SER A 159 11.56 -23.49 -6.88
N ALA A 160 11.33 -22.65 -5.88
CA ALA A 160 11.13 -23.09 -4.52
C ALA A 160 9.67 -23.48 -4.46
N ALA A 161 9.42 -24.77 -4.62
CA ALA A 161 8.18 -25.38 -4.17
C ALA A 161 7.94 -24.95 -2.71
N HIS A 162 6.96 -24.09 -2.49
CA HIS A 162 6.44 -23.81 -1.15
C HIS A 162 5.12 -24.55 -0.96
N PRO A 163 5.06 -25.52 -0.03
CA PRO A 163 3.87 -26.31 0.22
C PRO A 163 3.00 -25.61 1.27
N HIS A 164 2.32 -24.53 0.91
CA HIS A 164 1.19 -24.04 1.71
C HIS A 164 0.05 -23.66 0.80
N GLY A 165 -0.68 -24.70 0.40
CA GLY A 165 -2.00 -24.52 -0.19
C GLY A 165 -3.01 -24.21 0.90
N THR A 166 -3.85 -23.21 0.66
CA THR A 166 -5.28 -23.33 0.94
C THR A 166 -6.06 -22.79 -0.24
N ASN A 167 -6.66 -23.72 -0.99
CA ASN A 167 -7.84 -23.47 -1.79
C ASN A 167 -8.91 -22.82 -0.91
N GLY A 168 -9.48 -21.68 -1.33
CA GLY A 168 -10.55 -21.04 -0.58
C GLY A 168 -11.14 -19.79 -1.22
N VAL A 169 -12.15 -20.02 -2.06
CA VAL A 169 -13.26 -19.09 -2.38
C VAL A 169 -12.99 -18.00 -3.43
N VAL A 170 -13.06 -18.41 -4.70
CA VAL A 170 -13.85 -17.65 -5.69
C VAL A 170 -14.96 -18.59 -6.15
N ALA A 171 -16.07 -18.59 -5.40
CA ALA A 171 -17.31 -19.14 -5.89
C ALA A 171 -17.88 -18.15 -6.90
N GLN A 172 -18.03 -18.63 -8.13
CA GLN A 172 -18.90 -18.06 -9.15
C GLN A 172 -20.34 -18.05 -8.61
N ALA A 173 -21.01 -16.90 -8.72
CA ALA A 173 -22.44 -16.76 -8.93
C ALA A 173 -22.72 -15.35 -9.45
#